data_AF-A0AAD5FK65-F1
#
_entry.id   AF-A0AAD5FK65-F1
#
_cell.length_a   1.000
_cell.length_b   1.000
_cell.length_c   1.000
_cell.angle_alpha   90.00
_cell.angle_beta   90.00
_cell.angle_gamma   90.00
#
_symmetry.space_group_name_H-M   'P 1'
#
loop_
_entity.id
_entity.type
_entity.pdbx_description
1 polymer ?
#
loop_
_entity_poly.entity_id
_entity_poly.type
_entity_poly.pdbx_seq_one_letter_code
_entity_poly.pdbx_strand_id
1 'polypeptide(L)'
;LPPSVYMRVTDNIPQIVAFIEGIIRNGHAYATSQGDVYFDTQSIGNRYGKLANIGNFAGESESKDKRNPRDFALWKAWKPLEPFWESPWGRGRPGWHIECSTIASSVFGSQLDIHSGGVDLAFPHHENEIAQCEAYHKCDQWGNYFLHSGHLHLKGSAEKMSKSLKNYIT
;
A
#
# COMPACT_ATOMS: atom_id res chain seq x y z
N LEU A 1 6.53 -10.60 22.88
CA LEU A 1 7.09 -11.76 22.13
C LEU A 1 7.69 -11.23 20.84
N PRO A 2 8.83 -11.73 20.36
CA PRO A 2 9.35 -11.38 19.04
C PRO A 2 8.47 -12.02 17.94
N PRO A 3 8.32 -11.38 16.76
CA PRO A 3 7.73 -12.01 15.59
C PRO A 3 8.59 -13.18 15.09
N SER A 4 7.95 -14.16 14.47
CA SER A 4 8.63 -15.33 13.89
C SER A 4 9.50 -14.97 12.69
N VAL A 5 9.14 -13.92 11.94
CA VAL A 5 9.85 -13.47 10.74
C VAL A 5 9.94 -11.94 10.74
N TYR A 6 11.10 -11.43 10.36
CA TYR A 6 11.32 -10.01 10.08
C TYR A 6 11.73 -9.88 8.62
N MET A 7 11.01 -9.06 7.84
CA MET A 7 11.32 -8.81 6.43
C MET A 7 11.54 -7.32 6.21
N ARG A 8 12.67 -6.95 5.61
CA ARG A 8 12.98 -5.58 5.25
C ARG A 8 12.62 -5.35 3.79
N VAL A 9 12.01 -4.20 3.50
CA VAL A 9 11.67 -3.78 2.13
C VAL A 9 12.90 -3.78 1.22
N THR A 10 14.02 -3.26 1.72
CA THR A 10 15.30 -3.18 0.98
C THR A 10 15.81 -4.52 0.51
N ASP A 11 15.49 -5.60 1.24
CA ASP A 11 15.95 -6.95 0.95
C ASP A 11 14.97 -7.69 0.01
N ASN A 12 13.81 -7.10 -0.26
CA ASN A 12 12.69 -7.70 -1.01
C ASN A 12 12.30 -6.90 -2.26
N ILE A 13 13.15 -5.99 -2.72
CA ILE A 13 12.88 -5.17 -3.91
C ILE A 13 12.61 -6.02 -5.17
N PRO A 14 13.37 -7.09 -5.48
CA PRO A 14 13.07 -7.94 -6.63
C PRO A 14 11.66 -8.56 -6.58
N GLN A 15 11.23 -8.99 -5.38
CA GLN A 15 9.89 -9.54 -5.16
C GLN A 15 8.83 -8.47 -5.37
N ILE A 16 9.06 -7.24 -4.91
CA ILE A 16 8.13 -6.12 -5.10
C ILE A 16 7.98 -5.79 -6.59
N VAL A 17 9.10 -5.71 -7.33
CA VAL A 17 9.05 -5.49 -8.79
C VAL A 17 8.24 -6.60 -9.47
N ALA A 18 8.52 -7.88 -9.15
CA ALA A 18 7.78 -9.01 -9.71
C ALA A 18 6.29 -9.00 -9.33
N PHE A 19 5.94 -8.54 -8.13
CA PHE A 19 4.56 -8.40 -7.68
C PHE A 19 3.82 -7.34 -8.49
N ILE A 20 4.45 -6.18 -8.70
CA ILE A 20 3.91 -5.11 -9.55
C ILE A 20 3.73 -5.58 -10.99
N GLU A 21 4.71 -6.28 -11.57
CA GLU A 21 4.58 -6.89 -12.90
C GLU A 21 3.39 -7.86 -12.96
N GLY A 22 3.14 -8.62 -11.89
CA GLY A 22 1.97 -9.49 -11.78
C GLY A 22 0.65 -8.70 -11.80
N ILE A 23 0.55 -7.61 -11.05
CA ILE A 23 -0.63 -6.72 -11.05
C ILE A 23 -0.85 -6.11 -12.45
N ILE A 24 0.20 -5.64 -13.11
CA ILE A 24 0.13 -5.12 -14.49
C ILE A 24 -0.36 -6.21 -15.44
N ARG A 25 0.21 -7.42 -15.38
CA ARG A 25 -0.18 -8.56 -16.22
C ARG A 25 -1.64 -8.96 -16.02
N ASN A 26 -2.16 -8.77 -14.81
CA ASN A 26 -3.56 -9.03 -14.48
C ASN A 26 -4.50 -7.88 -14.89
N GLY A 27 -3.98 -6.78 -15.45
CA GLY A 27 -4.77 -5.65 -15.95
C GLY A 27 -5.15 -4.62 -14.90
N HIS A 28 -4.50 -4.63 -13.73
CA HIS A 28 -4.86 -3.79 -12.59
C HIS A 28 -3.87 -2.65 -12.30
N ALA A 29 -2.86 -2.48 -13.15
CA ALA A 29 -1.88 -1.42 -13.03
C ALA A 29 -1.35 -0.98 -14.39
N TYR A 30 -0.79 0.22 -14.44
CA TYR A 30 -0.19 0.78 -15.65
C TYR A 30 1.06 1.59 -15.32
N ALA A 31 2.07 1.48 -16.18
CA ALA A 31 3.27 2.31 -16.14
C ALA A 31 3.06 3.60 -16.94
N THR A 32 3.69 4.68 -16.50
CA THR A 32 3.70 5.97 -17.21
C THR A 32 5.01 6.15 -17.96
N SER A 33 5.04 7.08 -18.92
CA SER A 33 6.27 7.41 -19.64
C SER A 33 7.37 8.02 -18.76
N GLN A 34 7.01 8.50 -17.57
CA GLN A 34 7.95 9.06 -16.58
C GLN A 34 8.53 7.99 -15.64
N GLY A 35 8.08 6.74 -15.75
CA GLY A 35 8.58 5.62 -14.94
C GLY A 35 7.80 5.34 -13.65
N ASP A 36 6.74 6.10 -13.36
CA ASP A 36 5.80 5.73 -12.30
C ASP A 36 4.97 4.52 -12.71
N VAL A 37 4.55 3.72 -11.73
CA VAL A 37 3.52 2.70 -11.91
C VAL A 37 2.39 2.97 -10.94
N TYR A 38 1.18 3.06 -11.45
CA TYR A 38 -0.02 3.29 -10.67
C TYR A 38 -0.94 2.07 -10.70
N PHE A 39 -1.61 1.83 -9.57
CA PHE A 39 -2.72 0.89 -9.48
C PHE A 39 -3.97 1.56 -10.06
N ASP A 40 -4.66 0.88 -10.97
CA ASP A 40 -5.91 1.35 -11.56
C ASP A 40 -7.08 0.97 -10.65
N THR A 41 -7.57 1.93 -9.87
CA THR A 41 -8.67 1.70 -8.93
C THR A 41 -9.99 1.37 -9.61
N GLN A 42 -10.19 1.78 -10.87
CA GLN A 42 -11.39 1.44 -11.63
C GLN A 42 -11.37 -0.02 -12.08
N SER A 43 -10.19 -0.58 -12.35
CA SER A 43 -10.02 -1.97 -12.81
C SER A 43 -10.49 -3.03 -11.80
N ILE A 44 -10.49 -2.70 -10.50
CA ILE A 44 -10.95 -3.59 -9.42
C ILE A 44 -12.42 -3.34 -9.03
N GLY A 45 -13.04 -2.31 -9.61
CA GLY A 45 -14.47 -2.03 -9.53
C GLY A 45 -14.98 -1.81 -8.11
N ASN A 46 -16.14 -2.39 -7.80
CA ASN A 46 -16.80 -2.27 -6.51
C ASN A 46 -16.08 -2.98 -5.35
N ARG A 47 -14.99 -3.70 -5.62
CA ARG A 47 -14.17 -4.35 -4.59
C ARG A 47 -13.25 -3.35 -3.87
N TYR A 48 -13.01 -2.17 -4.44
CA TYR A 48 -12.25 -1.11 -3.76
C TYR A 48 -13.13 -0.30 -2.82
N GLY A 49 -12.68 -0.10 -1.58
CA GLY A 49 -13.43 0.56 -0.51
C GLY A 49 -14.22 -0.40 0.38
N LYS A 50 -13.77 -1.66 0.49
CA LYS A 50 -14.49 -2.71 1.22
C LYS A 50 -14.13 -2.79 2.70
N LEU A 51 -12.94 -2.31 3.07
CA LEU A 51 -12.48 -2.32 4.46
C LEU A 51 -12.90 -1.04 5.19
N ALA A 52 -12.70 0.10 4.55
CA ALA A 52 -13.06 1.41 5.10
C ALA A 52 -14.19 2.05 4.30
N ASN A 53 -15.11 2.75 4.98
CA ASN A 53 -16.08 3.58 4.28
C ASN A 53 -15.37 4.80 3.68
N ILE A 54 -14.94 4.67 2.42
CA ILE A 54 -14.19 5.69 1.69
C ILE A 54 -15.03 6.91 1.30
N GLY A 55 -16.36 6.88 1.52
CA GLY A 55 -17.27 8.00 1.29
C GLY A 55 -17.03 8.72 -0.05
N ASN A 56 -16.90 10.05 0.00
CA ASN A 56 -16.61 10.90 -1.15
C ASN A 56 -15.10 11.13 -1.38
N PHE A 57 -14.23 10.21 -0.96
CA PHE A 57 -12.79 10.35 -1.19
C PHE A 57 -12.52 10.60 -2.68
N ALA A 58 -11.97 11.79 -2.97
CA ALA A 58 -11.77 12.27 -4.33
C ALA A 58 -10.41 11.83 -4.91
N GLY A 59 -9.56 11.17 -4.12
CA GLY A 59 -8.18 10.90 -4.50
C GLY A 59 -7.21 12.00 -4.07
N GLU A 60 -5.92 11.72 -4.24
CA GLU A 60 -4.85 12.70 -4.04
C GLU A 60 -4.34 13.15 -5.41
N SER A 61 -4.52 14.44 -5.72
CA SER A 61 -4.28 15.04 -7.04
C SER A 61 -2.81 15.39 -7.32
N GLU A 62 -1.86 14.82 -6.58
CA GLU A 62 -0.45 15.24 -6.64
C GLU A 62 0.24 14.97 -7.98
N SER A 63 -0.26 14.04 -8.80
CA SER A 63 0.32 13.68 -10.09
C SER A 63 -0.68 13.82 -11.23
N LYS A 64 -0.27 14.53 -12.29
CA LYS A 64 -1.04 14.70 -13.53
C LYS A 64 -1.02 13.46 -14.41
N ASP A 65 -0.14 12.50 -14.12
CA ASP A 65 0.03 11.28 -14.93
C ASP A 65 -0.92 10.16 -14.50
N LYS A 66 -1.73 10.37 -13.46
CA LYS A 66 -2.77 9.44 -13.04
C LYS A 66 -3.95 9.48 -14.01
N ARG A 67 -4.47 8.31 -14.38
CA ARG A 67 -5.72 8.19 -15.18
C ARG A 67 -6.93 8.55 -14.34
N ASN A 68 -6.92 8.14 -13.06
CA ASN A 68 -7.92 8.52 -12.07
C ASN A 68 -7.25 9.15 -10.84
N PRO A 69 -7.80 10.23 -10.26
CA PRO A 69 -7.27 10.82 -9.02
C PRO A 69 -7.12 9.84 -7.84
N ARG A 70 -7.94 8.79 -7.79
CA ARG A 70 -7.90 7.73 -6.76
C ARG A 70 -6.78 6.71 -6.96
N ASP A 71 -6.18 6.68 -8.14
CA ASP A 71 -5.07 5.77 -8.43
C ASP A 71 -3.88 6.08 -7.52
N PHE A 72 -3.22 5.04 -7.04
CA PHE A 72 -2.13 5.14 -6.08
C PHE A 72 -0.87 4.47 -6.60
N ALA A 73 0.29 4.98 -6.18
CA ALA A 73 1.56 4.52 -6.71
C ALA A 73 1.92 3.12 -6.19
N LEU A 74 2.27 2.23 -7.12
CA LEU A 74 2.95 0.97 -6.86
C LEU A 74 4.47 1.15 -6.95
N TRP A 75 4.92 1.95 -7.90
CA TRP A 75 6.32 2.34 -8.08
C TRP A 75 6.39 3.83 -8.34
N LYS A 76 7.32 4.52 -7.70
CA LYS A 76 7.57 5.95 -7.90
C LYS A 76 8.88 6.13 -8.65
N ALA A 77 8.83 6.86 -9.75
CA ALA A 77 10.01 7.26 -10.50
C ALA A 77 10.98 8.01 -9.59
N TRP A 78 12.28 7.77 -9.81
CA TRP A 78 13.33 8.37 -9.00
C TRP A 78 13.40 9.88 -9.16
N LYS A 79 13.69 10.58 -8.06
CA LYS A 79 14.01 12.01 -8.03
C LYS A 79 15.46 12.20 -7.59
N PRO A 80 16.17 13.21 -8.10
CA PRO A 80 17.54 13.50 -7.69
C PRO A 80 17.69 13.52 -6.16
N LEU A 81 18.78 12.90 -5.67
CA LEU A 81 19.14 12.78 -4.26
C LEU A 81 18.28 11.81 -3.41
N GLU A 82 17.31 11.11 -3.99
CA GLU A 82 16.62 10.00 -3.32
C GLU A 82 17.36 8.66 -3.55
N PRO A 83 17.26 7.68 -2.63
CA PRO A 83 17.69 6.31 -2.91
C PRO A 83 16.82 5.69 -4.03
N PHE A 84 17.41 4.78 -4.80
CA PHE A 84 16.71 4.11 -5.90
C PHE A 84 17.14 2.65 -6.08
N TRP A 85 16.31 1.95 -6.84
CA TRP A 85 16.57 0.64 -7.41
C TRP A 85 16.25 0.65 -8.90
N GLU A 86 16.94 -0.20 -9.66
CA GLU A 86 16.64 -0.43 -11.07
C GLU A 86 15.38 -1.29 -11.21
N SER A 87 14.56 -1.00 -12.21
CA SER A 87 13.33 -1.75 -12.50
C SER A 87 13.02 -1.71 -14.01
N PRO A 88 12.08 -2.53 -14.51
CA PRO A 88 11.61 -2.46 -15.89
C PRO A 88 11.05 -1.10 -16.31
N TRP A 89 10.64 -0.26 -15.35
CA TRP A 89 10.10 1.08 -15.58
C TRP A 89 11.13 2.19 -15.36
N GLY A 90 12.42 1.82 -15.23
CA GLY A 90 13.51 2.72 -14.91
C GLY A 90 13.81 2.82 -13.42
N ARG A 91 14.67 3.76 -13.04
CA ARG A 91 15.06 3.99 -11.65
C ARG A 91 13.89 4.50 -10.83
N GLY A 92 13.70 3.93 -9.65
CA GLY A 92 12.67 4.38 -8.73
C GLY A 92 12.69 3.65 -7.41
N ARG A 93 11.55 3.64 -6.75
CA ARG A 93 11.35 3.03 -5.44
C ARG A 93 9.92 2.55 -5.28
N PRO A 94 9.67 1.57 -4.40
CA PRO A 94 8.31 1.12 -4.14
C PRO A 94 7.43 2.23 -3.58
N GLY A 95 6.13 2.14 -3.89
CA GLY A 95 5.10 2.89 -3.19
C GLY A 95 4.83 2.29 -1.79
N TRP A 96 4.32 3.11 -0.88
CA TRP A 96 4.16 2.69 0.53
C TRP A 96 3.34 1.41 0.72
N HIS A 97 2.25 1.23 -0.03
CA HIS A 97 1.33 0.10 0.16
C HIS A 97 1.85 -1.21 -0.41
N ILE A 98 2.58 -1.16 -1.54
CA ILE A 98 3.02 -2.37 -2.26
C ILE A 98 4.05 -3.18 -1.47
N GLU A 99 4.74 -2.51 -0.55
CA GLU A 99 5.74 -3.09 0.35
C GLU A 99 5.08 -4.18 1.23
N CYS A 100 4.03 -3.82 1.97
CA CYS A 100 3.32 -4.73 2.86
C CYS A 100 2.58 -5.83 2.09
N SER A 101 1.90 -5.49 0.97
CA SER A 101 1.23 -6.48 0.11
C SER A 101 2.16 -7.58 -0.37
N THR A 102 3.34 -7.19 -0.87
CA THR A 102 4.32 -8.14 -1.39
C THR A 102 4.87 -9.01 -0.27
N ILE A 103 5.27 -8.39 0.85
CA ILE A 103 5.87 -9.11 1.98
C ILE A 103 4.85 -10.08 2.60
N ALA A 104 3.63 -9.62 2.88
CA ALA A 104 2.57 -10.47 3.41
C ALA A 104 2.22 -11.60 2.45
N SER A 105 2.09 -11.32 1.16
CA SER A 105 1.85 -12.36 0.14
C SER A 105 3.00 -13.35 0.00
N SER A 106 4.25 -12.93 0.23
CA SER A 106 5.40 -13.84 0.17
C SER A 106 5.42 -14.87 1.30
N VAL A 107 4.80 -14.54 2.44
CA VAL A 107 4.73 -15.42 3.61
C VAL A 107 3.43 -16.23 3.64
N PHE A 108 2.30 -15.59 3.34
CA PHE A 108 0.96 -16.17 3.52
C PHE A 108 0.25 -16.51 2.20
N GLY A 109 0.81 -16.10 1.06
CA GLY A 109 0.21 -16.33 -0.24
C GLY A 109 -1.10 -15.56 -0.41
N SER A 110 -2.10 -16.24 -0.97
CA SER A 110 -3.42 -15.68 -1.31
C SER A 110 -4.43 -15.72 -0.16
N GLN A 111 -4.06 -16.24 1.01
CA GLN A 111 -4.96 -16.39 2.15
C GLN A 111 -4.30 -15.89 3.43
N LEU A 112 -4.82 -14.79 3.98
CA LEU A 112 -4.38 -14.21 5.23
C LEU A 112 -5.51 -14.27 6.27
N ASP A 113 -5.26 -14.92 7.39
CA ASP A 113 -6.28 -15.00 8.45
C ASP A 113 -6.46 -13.65 9.15
N ILE A 114 -5.38 -13.08 9.66
CA ILE A 114 -5.41 -11.85 10.46
C ILE A 114 -4.35 -10.87 9.95
N HIS A 115 -4.78 -9.66 9.62
CA HIS A 115 -3.92 -8.51 9.37
C HIS A 115 -4.19 -7.43 10.42
N SER A 116 -3.16 -6.68 10.85
CA SER A 116 -3.33 -5.72 11.94
C SER A 116 -2.49 -4.47 11.80
N GLY A 117 -2.95 -3.37 12.38
CA GLY A 117 -2.23 -2.10 12.39
C GLY A 117 -2.91 -1.03 13.25
N GLY A 118 -2.38 0.20 13.24
CA GLY A 118 -3.08 1.35 13.80
C GLY A 118 -4.33 1.70 12.99
N VAL A 119 -5.35 2.29 13.62
CA VAL A 119 -6.61 2.68 12.93
C VAL A 119 -6.38 3.67 11.78
N ASP A 120 -5.31 4.44 11.83
CA ASP A 120 -4.85 5.31 10.76
C ASP A 120 -4.35 4.56 9.52
N LEU A 121 -4.01 3.27 9.64
CA LEU A 121 -3.65 2.41 8.51
C LEU A 121 -4.88 1.80 7.83
N ALA A 122 -6.07 1.84 8.41
CA ALA A 122 -7.27 1.29 7.78
C ALA A 122 -7.51 1.88 6.39
N PHE A 123 -7.33 3.20 6.25
CA PHE A 123 -7.36 3.89 4.98
C PHE A 123 -6.30 4.99 4.91
N PRO A 124 -5.54 5.11 3.80
CA PRO A 124 -5.64 4.29 2.58
C PRO A 124 -4.84 2.98 2.64
N HIS A 125 -4.05 2.73 3.69
CA HIS A 125 -2.99 1.71 3.64
C HIS A 125 -3.52 0.28 3.45
N HIS A 126 -4.29 -0.26 4.40
CA HIS A 126 -4.81 -1.62 4.32
C HIS A 126 -5.85 -1.79 3.20
N GLU A 127 -6.63 -0.75 2.89
CA GLU A 127 -7.54 -0.78 1.73
C GLU A 127 -6.77 -0.98 0.41
N ASN A 128 -5.63 -0.29 0.25
CA ASN A 128 -4.77 -0.45 -0.91
C ASN A 128 -4.06 -1.80 -0.92
N GLU A 129 -3.68 -2.33 0.26
CA GLU A 129 -3.09 -3.68 0.35
C GLU A 129 -4.04 -4.78 -0.10
N ILE A 130 -5.29 -4.71 0.36
CA ILE A 130 -6.37 -5.60 -0.07
C ILE A 130 -6.50 -5.56 -1.60
N ALA A 131 -6.61 -4.36 -2.17
CA ALA A 131 -6.78 -4.18 -3.61
C ALA A 131 -5.60 -4.75 -4.41
N GLN A 132 -4.37 -4.50 -3.95
CA GLN A 132 -3.14 -5.03 -4.56
C GLN A 132 -3.06 -6.55 -4.50
N CYS A 133 -3.35 -7.14 -3.33
CA CYS A 133 -3.27 -8.58 -3.14
C CYS A 133 -4.37 -9.31 -3.91
N GLU A 134 -5.58 -8.78 -3.96
CA GLU A 134 -6.70 -9.37 -4.70
C GLU A 134 -6.51 -9.28 -6.21
N ALA A 135 -5.98 -8.15 -6.68
CA ALA A 135 -5.56 -7.99 -8.07
C ALA A 135 -4.43 -8.97 -8.45
N TYR A 136 -3.44 -9.16 -7.58
CA TYR A 136 -2.30 -10.04 -7.85
C TYR A 136 -2.72 -11.52 -7.83
N HIS A 137 -3.39 -11.96 -6.76
CA HIS A 137 -3.80 -13.36 -6.55
C HIS A 137 -5.04 -13.75 -7.33
N LYS A 138 -5.74 -12.81 -7.98
CA LYS A 138 -7.00 -13.02 -8.70
C LYS A 138 -8.06 -13.68 -7.80
N CYS A 139 -8.23 -13.12 -6.60
CA CYS A 139 -9.23 -13.56 -5.63
C CYS A 139 -10.08 -12.36 -5.17
N ASP A 140 -11.21 -12.64 -4.53
CA ASP A 140 -12.13 -11.61 -4.02
C ASP A 140 -12.02 -11.38 -2.51
N GLN A 141 -11.25 -12.22 -1.82
CA GLN A 141 -11.02 -12.17 -0.39
C GLN A 141 -9.61 -12.64 -0.07
N TRP A 142 -8.68 -11.70 0.03
CA TRP A 142 -7.30 -11.98 0.45
C TRP A 142 -7.17 -12.18 1.96
N GLY A 143 -7.84 -11.32 2.75
CA GLY A 143 -7.76 -11.32 4.21
C GLY A 143 -9.11 -11.55 4.89
N ASN A 144 -9.14 -12.34 5.96
CA ASN A 144 -10.38 -12.66 6.70
C ASN A 144 -10.71 -11.61 7.78
N TYR A 145 -9.71 -11.20 8.57
CA TYR A 145 -9.91 -10.28 9.69
C TYR A 145 -8.86 -9.17 9.69
N PHE A 146 -9.32 -7.92 9.76
CA PHE A 146 -8.47 -6.74 9.94
C PHE A 146 -8.70 -6.16 11.33
N LEU A 147 -7.64 -6.13 12.15
CA LEU A 147 -7.69 -5.63 13.52
C LEU A 147 -6.95 -4.30 13.64
N HIS A 148 -7.67 -3.25 14.02
CA HIS A 148 -7.12 -1.90 14.13
C HIS A 148 -7.09 -1.41 15.58
N SER A 149 -5.90 -1.09 16.09
CA SER A 149 -5.76 -0.47 17.41
C SER A 149 -6.11 1.02 17.34
N GLY A 150 -6.90 1.51 18.30
CA GLY A 150 -7.25 2.91 18.42
C GLY A 150 -6.05 3.82 18.71
N HIS A 151 -6.24 5.12 18.53
CA HIS A 151 -5.20 6.12 18.79
C HIS A 151 -4.80 6.17 20.27
N LEU A 152 -3.51 6.34 20.52
CA LEU A 152 -3.02 6.73 21.84
C LEU A 152 -3.15 8.24 22.03
N HIS A 153 -3.56 8.65 23.22
CA HIS A 153 -3.75 10.05 23.60
C HIS A 153 -2.85 10.39 24.79
N LEU A 154 -2.41 11.65 24.86
CA LEU A 154 -1.77 12.14 26.08
C LEU A 154 -2.81 12.22 27.21
N LYS A 155 -2.40 11.87 28.43
CA LYS A 155 -3.29 11.93 29.60
C LYS A 155 -3.82 13.37 29.76
N GLY A 156 -5.15 13.51 29.76
CA GLY A 156 -5.82 14.81 29.87
C GLY A 156 -5.91 15.61 28.57
N SER A 157 -5.55 15.03 27.43
CA SER A 157 -5.69 15.63 26.11
C SER A 157 -6.65 14.82 25.24
N ALA A 158 -7.50 15.52 24.48
CA ALA A 158 -8.29 14.91 23.40
C ALA A 158 -7.47 14.71 22.12
N GLU A 159 -6.27 15.30 22.03
CA GLU A 159 -5.38 15.17 20.88
C GLU A 159 -4.64 13.83 20.90
N LYS A 160 -4.65 13.14 19.76
CA LYS A 160 -3.85 11.92 19.57
C LYS A 160 -2.36 12.24 19.61
N MET A 161 -1.55 11.27 20.03
CA MET A 161 -0.10 11.35 19.90
C MET A 161 0.31 11.16 18.43
N SER A 162 1.11 12.08 17.90
CA SER A 162 1.70 11.96 16.58
C SER A 162 3.02 12.72 16.46
N LYS A 163 3.88 12.30 15.52
CA LYS A 163 5.11 13.03 15.19
C LYS A 163 4.82 14.41 14.59
N SER A 164 3.76 14.55 13.80
CA SER A 164 3.39 15.82 13.17
C SER A 164 2.99 16.88 14.19
N LEU A 165 2.30 16.48 15.26
CA LEU A 165 1.92 17.35 16.38
C LEU A 165 3.05 17.55 17.38
N LYS A 166 4.19 16.85 17.21
CA LYS A 166 5.34 16.88 18.13
C LYS A 166 4.97 16.61 19.59
N ASN A 167 3.90 15.85 19.83
CA ASN A 167 3.32 15.57 21.15
C ASN A 167 3.50 14.10 21.57
N TYR A 168 4.56 13.44 21.09
CA TYR A 168 4.86 12.04 21.35
C TYR A 168 5.93 11.88 22.44
N ILE A 169 5.89 10.75 23.13
CA ILE A 169 6.89 10.32 24.13
C ILE A 169 7.56 9.07 23.57
N THR A 170 8.89 8.97 23.67
CA THR A 170 9.69 7.83 23.20
C THR A 170 10.08 6.90 24.33
#